data_AF-A0A9W6V5E3-F1
#
_entry.id   AF-A0A9W6V5E3-F1
#
_cell.length_a   1.000
_cell.length_b   1.000
_cell.length_c   1.000
_cell.angle_alpha   90.00
_cell.angle_beta   90.00
_cell.angle_gamma   90.00
#
_symmetry.space_group_name_H-M   'P 1'
#
loop_
_entity.id
_entity.type
_entity.pdbx_description
1 polymer ?
#
loop_
_entity_poly.entity_id
_entity_poly.type
_entity_poly.pdbx_seq_one_letter_code
_entity_poly.pdbx_strand_id
1 'polypeptide(L)'
;MAIDPAHLPIFGDPEPVDAPAPVRAAMVLLLLNVGLTAAHLAVVSARTDHDVSLSVVPICLAMGFALCVRSGRDWARVASLLVAGLALLLMLGIAEGVLGTAALVLSTLLVVSAAHLMYRTDVRDYFVLGDDTDPDGTDSDSTDLDSADSDSADGAASADAARGSRTPPR
;
A
#
# COMPACT_ATOMS: atom_id res chain seq x y z
N MET A 1 22.12 -3.83 -6.50
CA MET A 1 21.40 -4.28 -7.73
C MET A 1 20.07 -3.56 -7.69
N ALA A 2 19.78 -2.67 -8.65
CA ALA A 2 18.56 -1.86 -8.63
C ALA A 2 17.41 -2.68 -9.22
N ILE A 3 16.46 -3.08 -8.37
CA ILE A 3 15.25 -3.77 -8.79
C ILE A 3 14.32 -2.71 -9.39
N ASP A 4 13.83 -2.99 -10.60
CA ASP A 4 12.91 -2.12 -11.32
C ASP A 4 11.52 -2.18 -10.65
N PRO A 5 10.98 -1.07 -10.14
CA PRO A 5 9.64 -1.02 -9.53
C PRO A 5 8.51 -1.43 -10.49
N ALA A 6 8.80 -1.60 -11.79
CA ALA A 6 7.86 -2.09 -12.79
C ALA A 6 7.57 -3.61 -12.73
N HIS A 7 8.34 -4.41 -11.97
CA HIS A 7 8.17 -5.87 -11.93
C HIS A 7 7.21 -6.38 -10.85
N LEU A 8 6.77 -5.54 -9.92
CA LEU A 8 5.75 -5.93 -8.95
C LEU A 8 4.37 -5.96 -9.65
N PRO A 9 3.59 -7.05 -9.54
CA PRO A 9 2.28 -7.16 -10.18
C PRO A 9 1.41 -5.94 -9.84
N ILE A 10 0.83 -5.30 -10.85
CA ILE A 10 -0.01 -4.10 -10.70
C ILE A 10 -1.16 -4.34 -9.72
N PHE A 11 -1.62 -5.59 -9.59
CA PHE A 11 -2.70 -6.02 -8.70
C PHE A 11 -2.26 -6.43 -7.28
N GLY A 12 -0.97 -6.32 -6.94
CA GLY A 12 -0.45 -6.57 -5.59
C GLY A 12 0.06 -8.00 -5.39
N ASP A 13 0.69 -8.17 -4.22
CA ASP A 13 1.30 -9.41 -3.73
C ASP A 13 0.28 -10.56 -3.64
N PRO A 14 0.60 -11.79 -4.10
CA PRO A 14 -0.27 -12.97 -3.96
C PRO A 14 -0.67 -13.31 -2.52
N GLU A 15 0.05 -12.82 -1.51
CA GLU A 15 -0.34 -12.91 -0.10
C GLU A 15 -0.90 -11.57 0.41
N PRO A 16 -2.22 -11.42 0.56
CA PRO A 16 -2.79 -10.16 1.02
C PRO A 16 -2.52 -9.95 2.51
N VAL A 17 -1.52 -9.13 2.82
CA VAL A 17 -1.37 -8.56 4.17
C VAL A 17 -2.60 -7.70 4.46
N ASP A 18 -3.30 -8.01 5.55
CA ASP A 18 -4.51 -7.28 5.94
C ASP A 18 -4.17 -5.81 6.22
N ALA A 19 -4.69 -4.91 5.36
CA ALA A 19 -4.42 -3.48 5.47
C ALA A 19 -4.94 -2.92 6.82
N PRO A 20 -4.19 -2.01 7.48
CA PRO A 20 -4.60 -1.44 8.75
C PRO A 20 -5.90 -0.63 8.60
N ALA A 21 -6.69 -0.57 9.67
CA ALA A 21 -8.02 0.05 9.69
C ALA A 21 -8.10 1.46 9.05
N PRO A 22 -7.18 2.40 9.29
CA PRO A 22 -7.24 3.72 8.67
C PRO A 22 -6.96 3.69 7.15
N VAL A 23 -6.15 2.74 6.66
CA VAL A 23 -5.90 2.57 5.22
C VAL A 23 -7.14 2.02 4.52
N ARG A 24 -7.84 1.06 5.14
CA ARG A 24 -9.13 0.58 4.65
C ARG A 24 -10.17 1.69 4.63
N ALA A 25 -10.23 2.51 5.68
CA ALA A 25 -11.13 3.65 5.73
C ALA A 25 -10.79 4.69 4.65
N ALA A 26 -9.51 5.00 4.43
CA ALA A 26 -9.08 5.89 3.35
C ALA A 26 -9.48 5.37 1.97
N MET A 27 -9.27 4.07 1.70
CA MET A 27 -9.73 3.42 0.46
C MET A 27 -11.23 3.59 0.26
N VAL A 28 -12.04 3.33 1.31
CA VAL A 28 -13.49 3.49 1.25
C VAL A 28 -13.89 4.94 0.98
N LEU A 29 -13.23 5.91 1.61
CA LEU A 29 -13.49 7.34 1.37
C LEU A 29 -13.14 7.76 -0.06
N LEU A 30 -12.05 7.25 -0.62
CA LEU A 30 -11.69 7.47 -2.03
C LEU A 30 -12.72 6.84 -2.98
N LEU A 31 -13.16 5.60 -2.72
CA LEU A 31 -14.19 4.95 -3.52
C LEU A 31 -15.54 5.67 -3.42
N LEU A 32 -15.91 6.16 -2.24
CA LEU A 32 -17.10 7.01 -2.06
C LEU A 32 -16.97 8.31 -2.84
N ASN A 33 -15.79 8.91 -2.88
CA ASN A 33 -15.54 10.09 -3.70
C ASN A 33 -15.73 9.81 -5.20
N VAL A 34 -15.23 8.67 -5.69
CA VAL A 34 -15.43 8.21 -7.08
C VAL A 34 -16.92 7.98 -7.37
N GLY A 35 -17.65 7.32 -6.46
CA GLY A 35 -19.08 7.11 -6.60
C GLY A 35 -19.88 8.42 -6.62
N LEU A 36 -19.53 9.38 -5.76
CA LEU A 36 -20.18 10.69 -5.69
C LEU A 36 -19.93 11.51 -6.95
N THR A 37 -18.70 11.52 -7.46
CA THR A 37 -18.34 12.23 -8.70
C THR A 37 -19.05 11.60 -9.90
N ALA A 38 -19.04 10.28 -10.03
CA ALA A 38 -19.78 9.57 -11.08
C ALA A 38 -21.30 9.86 -11.02
N ALA A 39 -21.90 9.84 -9.82
CA ALA A 39 -23.31 10.16 -9.64
C ALA A 39 -23.63 11.61 -10.03
N HIS A 40 -22.78 12.57 -9.63
CA HIS A 40 -22.93 13.97 -10.02
C HIS A 40 -22.85 14.16 -11.54
N LEU A 41 -21.85 13.55 -12.19
CA LEU A 41 -21.68 13.59 -13.64
C LEU A 41 -22.86 12.97 -14.38
N ALA A 42 -23.42 11.86 -13.88
CA ALA A 42 -24.62 11.24 -14.45
C ALA A 42 -25.85 12.17 -14.36
N VAL A 43 -26.03 12.86 -13.22
CA VAL A 43 -27.12 13.84 -13.04
C VAL A 43 -26.96 15.03 -13.98
N VAL A 44 -25.74 15.53 -14.14
CA VAL A 44 -25.45 16.63 -15.08
C VAL A 44 -25.74 16.19 -16.51
N SER A 45 -25.17 15.06 -16.93
CA SER A 45 -25.38 14.53 -18.29
C SER A 45 -26.86 14.36 -18.63
N ALA A 46 -27.67 13.84 -17.68
CA ALA A 46 -29.10 13.69 -17.86
C ALA A 46 -29.89 15.02 -17.94
N ARG A 47 -29.32 16.14 -17.45
CA ARG A 47 -29.99 17.45 -17.41
C ARG A 47 -29.55 18.40 -18.51
N THR A 48 -28.30 18.31 -18.96
CA THR A 48 -27.69 19.30 -19.84
C THR A 48 -27.21 18.73 -21.18
N ASP A 49 -27.46 17.44 -21.46
CA ASP A 49 -26.95 16.70 -22.62
C ASP A 49 -25.42 16.86 -22.80
N HIS A 50 -24.70 17.15 -21.70
CA HIS A 50 -23.26 17.30 -21.73
C HIS A 50 -22.59 15.94 -21.97
N ASP A 51 -21.64 15.92 -22.89
CA ASP A 51 -20.77 14.77 -23.11
C ASP A 51 -19.77 14.65 -21.95
N VAL A 52 -19.95 13.61 -21.14
CA VAL A 52 -19.14 13.28 -19.97
C VAL A 52 -18.18 12.12 -20.22
N SER A 53 -18.03 11.67 -21.47
CA SER A 53 -17.13 10.57 -21.84
C SER A 53 -15.68 10.79 -21.38
N LEU A 54 -15.19 12.04 -21.42
CA LEU A 54 -13.84 12.41 -20.97
C LEU A 54 -13.61 12.17 -19.47
N SER A 55 -14.69 12.16 -18.66
CA SER A 55 -14.61 11.92 -17.22
C SER A 55 -14.48 10.44 -16.82
N VAL A 56 -14.71 9.51 -17.75
CA VAL A 56 -14.64 8.07 -17.48
C VAL A 56 -13.21 7.62 -17.17
N VAL A 57 -12.22 8.13 -17.93
CA VAL A 57 -10.80 7.80 -17.74
C VAL A 57 -10.31 8.17 -16.32
N PRO A 58 -10.47 9.42 -15.84
CA PRO A 58 -10.05 9.77 -14.49
C PRO A 58 -10.82 9.01 -13.40
N ILE A 59 -12.10 8.66 -13.62
CA ILE A 59 -12.89 7.83 -12.70
C ILE A 59 -12.28 6.42 -12.57
N CYS A 60 -11.96 5.77 -13.70
CA CYS A 60 -11.34 4.45 -13.71
C CYS A 60 -9.95 4.46 -13.05
N LEU A 61 -9.14 5.49 -13.34
CA LEU A 61 -7.84 5.67 -12.71
C LEU A 61 -7.96 5.90 -11.20
N ALA A 62 -8.91 6.73 -10.76
CA ALA A 62 -9.15 6.97 -9.33
C ALA A 62 -9.54 5.68 -8.60
N MET A 63 -10.40 4.87 -9.22
CA MET A 63 -10.78 3.56 -8.68
C MET A 63 -9.57 2.61 -8.61
N GLY A 64 -8.75 2.55 -9.65
CA GLY A 64 -7.53 1.75 -9.68
C GLY A 64 -6.52 2.18 -8.61
N PHE A 65 -6.29 3.48 -8.44
CA PHE A 65 -5.38 4.00 -7.42
C PHE A 65 -5.91 3.79 -6.00
N ALA A 66 -7.22 3.89 -5.78
CA ALA A 66 -7.82 3.55 -4.49
C ALA A 66 -7.56 2.08 -4.12
N LEU A 67 -7.64 1.17 -5.09
CA LEU A 67 -7.29 -0.24 -4.88
C LEU A 67 -5.78 -0.41 -4.63
N CYS A 68 -4.92 0.30 -5.34
CA CYS A 68 -3.46 0.25 -5.13
C CYS A 68 -3.04 0.77 -3.75
N VAL A 69 -3.79 1.71 -3.14
CA VAL A 69 -3.56 2.17 -1.75
C VAL A 69 -3.74 1.03 -0.75
N ARG A 70 -4.65 0.08 -1.02
CA ARG A 70 -4.80 -1.12 -0.19
C ARG A 70 -3.58 -2.04 -0.24
N SER A 71 -2.79 -1.99 -1.31
CA SER A 71 -1.57 -2.79 -1.46
C SER A 71 -0.35 -2.18 -0.77
N GLY A 72 -0.51 -1.08 -0.01
CA GLY A 72 0.61 -0.47 0.72
C GLY A 72 1.64 0.24 -0.16
N ARG A 73 1.34 0.52 -1.44
CA ARG A 73 2.26 1.22 -2.34
C ARG A 73 2.30 2.72 -2.04
N ASP A 74 3.49 3.27 -1.75
CA ASP A 74 3.61 4.69 -1.39
C ASP A 74 3.24 5.61 -2.56
N TRP A 75 3.63 5.24 -3.79
CA TRP A 75 3.27 6.00 -4.99
C TRP A 75 1.74 6.09 -5.21
N ALA A 76 0.97 5.11 -4.75
CA ALA A 76 -0.49 5.09 -4.91
C ALA A 76 -1.17 6.19 -4.07
N ARG A 77 -0.57 6.61 -2.95
CA ARG A 77 -1.08 7.72 -2.14
C ARG A 77 -1.00 9.04 -2.89
N VAL A 78 0.14 9.31 -3.51
CA VAL A 78 0.33 10.53 -4.31
C VAL A 78 -0.55 10.49 -5.56
N ALA A 79 -0.56 9.36 -6.28
CA ALA A 79 -1.37 9.20 -7.48
C ALA A 79 -2.87 9.36 -7.21
N SER A 80 -3.39 8.74 -6.14
CA SER A 80 -4.80 8.87 -5.76
C SER A 80 -5.19 10.30 -5.41
N LEU A 81 -4.34 11.04 -4.69
CA LEU A 81 -4.59 12.44 -4.37
C LEU A 81 -4.52 13.35 -5.60
N LEU A 82 -3.58 13.10 -6.52
CA LEU A 82 -3.49 13.86 -7.77
C LEU A 82 -4.74 13.66 -8.64
N VAL A 83 -5.19 12.41 -8.82
CA VAL A 83 -6.41 12.14 -9.59
C VAL A 83 -7.65 12.67 -8.88
N ALA A 84 -7.74 12.56 -7.56
CA ALA A 84 -8.83 13.14 -6.79
C ALA A 84 -8.86 14.68 -6.92
N GLY A 85 -7.70 15.33 -6.90
CA GLY A 85 -7.58 16.77 -7.15
C GLY A 85 -8.01 17.16 -8.56
N LEU A 86 -7.61 16.38 -9.58
CA LEU A 86 -8.07 16.59 -10.95
C LEU A 86 -9.59 16.42 -11.09
N ALA A 87 -10.16 15.41 -10.43
CA ALA A 87 -11.60 15.19 -10.41
C ALA A 87 -12.35 16.35 -9.75
N LEU A 88 -11.81 16.91 -8.66
CA LEU A 88 -12.36 18.10 -8.00
C LEU A 88 -12.32 19.34 -8.91
N LEU A 89 -11.23 19.55 -9.65
CA LEU A 89 -11.11 20.65 -10.62
C LEU A 89 -12.12 20.52 -11.76
N LEU A 90 -12.32 19.30 -12.27
CA LEU A 90 -13.35 19.01 -13.28
C LEU A 90 -14.74 19.26 -12.71
N MET A 91 -15.00 18.82 -11.47
CA MET A 91 -16.28 19.04 -10.80
C MET A 91 -16.55 20.53 -10.57
N LEU A 92 -15.53 21.31 -10.22
CA LEU A 92 -15.62 22.76 -10.05
C LEU A 92 -16.05 23.47 -11.34
N GLY A 93 -15.58 23.02 -12.50
CA GLY A 93 -15.96 23.59 -13.79
C GLY A 93 -17.42 23.34 -14.19
N ILE A 94 -18.09 22.38 -13.54
CA ILE A 94 -19.45 21.91 -13.88
C ILE A 94 -20.43 22.08 -12.70
N ALA A 95 -19.94 22.52 -11.54
CA ALA A 95 -20.74 22.66 -10.33
C ALA A 95 -21.70 23.84 -10.42
N GLU A 96 -22.88 23.61 -11.01
CA GLU A 96 -23.96 24.59 -11.05
C GLU A 96 -25.02 24.30 -9.97
N GLY A 97 -25.40 25.35 -9.25
CA GLY A 97 -26.46 25.31 -8.23
C GLY A 97 -26.06 24.71 -6.87
N VAL A 98 -27.05 24.62 -5.99
CA VAL A 98 -26.87 24.15 -4.59
C VAL A 98 -26.45 22.68 -4.53
N LEU A 99 -26.94 21.85 -5.46
CA LEU A 99 -26.59 20.44 -5.49
C LEU A 99 -25.12 20.22 -5.91
N GLY A 100 -24.65 20.94 -6.94
CA GLY A 100 -23.27 20.83 -7.40
C GLY A 100 -22.27 21.34 -6.37
N THR A 101 -22.59 22.47 -5.72
CA THR A 101 -21.76 23.01 -4.62
C THR A 101 -21.73 22.10 -3.41
N ALA A 102 -22.87 21.51 -3.00
CA ALA A 102 -22.91 20.54 -1.89
C ALA A 102 -22.10 19.27 -2.21
N ALA A 103 -22.23 18.74 -3.44
CA ALA A 103 -21.47 17.57 -3.88
C ALA A 103 -19.96 17.86 -3.93
N LEU A 104 -19.56 19.05 -4.36
CA LEU A 104 -18.18 19.50 -4.37
C LEU A 104 -17.62 19.59 -2.93
N VAL A 105 -18.33 20.25 -2.02
CA VAL A 105 -17.91 20.34 -0.60
C VAL A 105 -17.76 18.95 0.01
N LEU A 106 -18.74 18.07 -0.19
CA LEU A 106 -18.67 16.70 0.31
C LEU A 106 -17.47 15.94 -0.28
N SER A 107 -17.26 16.05 -1.59
CA SER A 107 -16.12 15.45 -2.29
C SER A 107 -14.78 15.94 -1.72
N THR A 108 -14.63 17.25 -1.48
CA THR A 108 -13.42 17.80 -0.85
C THR A 108 -13.18 17.25 0.55
N LEU A 109 -14.22 17.16 1.38
CA LEU A 109 -14.12 16.62 2.74
C LEU A 109 -13.71 15.14 2.74
N LEU A 110 -14.23 14.34 1.80
CA LEU A 110 -13.85 12.94 1.63
C LEU A 110 -12.36 12.82 1.26
N VAL A 111 -11.89 13.62 0.30
CA VAL A 111 -10.49 13.59 -0.16
C VAL A 111 -9.54 14.04 0.95
N VAL A 112 -9.86 15.13 1.66
CA VAL A 112 -9.04 15.60 2.80
C VAL A 112 -9.01 14.58 3.93
N SER A 113 -10.15 13.96 4.24
CA SER A 113 -10.22 12.92 5.28
C SER A 113 -9.42 11.68 4.88
N ALA A 114 -9.51 11.27 3.61
CA ALA A 114 -8.71 10.17 3.07
C ALA A 114 -7.21 10.48 3.14
N ALA A 115 -6.80 11.69 2.72
CA ALA A 115 -5.43 12.15 2.83
C ALA A 115 -4.94 12.11 4.28
N HIS A 116 -5.74 12.66 5.21
CA HIS A 116 -5.39 12.66 6.62
C HIS A 116 -5.18 11.25 7.18
N LEU A 117 -6.03 10.28 6.80
CA LEU A 117 -5.88 8.88 7.21
C LEU A 117 -4.67 8.20 6.57
N MET A 118 -4.36 8.48 5.30
CA MET A 118 -3.19 7.95 4.60
C MET A 118 -1.87 8.50 5.14
N TYR A 119 -1.84 9.75 5.61
CA TYR A 119 -0.65 10.44 6.12
C TYR A 119 -0.51 10.41 7.63
N ARG A 120 -1.37 9.66 8.32
CA ARG A 120 -1.27 9.45 9.76
C ARG A 120 0.02 8.68 10.08
N THR A 121 0.74 9.13 11.11
CA THR A 121 2.03 8.56 11.54
C THR A 121 1.93 7.07 11.84
N ASP A 122 0.83 6.64 12.44
CA ASP A 122 0.58 5.27 12.89
C ASP A 122 0.50 4.24 11.75
N VAL A 123 0.36 4.68 10.50
CA VAL A 123 0.31 3.81 9.31
C VAL A 123 1.32 4.18 8.25
N ARG A 124 2.26 5.09 8.58
CA ARG A 124 3.33 5.46 7.66
C ARG A 124 4.20 4.24 7.30
N ASP A 125 4.52 3.42 8.30
CA ASP A 125 5.39 2.25 8.14
C ASP A 125 4.77 1.19 7.22
N TYR A 126 3.44 1.12 7.15
CA TYR A 126 2.72 0.23 6.23
C TYR A 126 3.02 0.54 4.76
N PHE A 127 3.25 1.82 4.43
CA PHE A 127 3.57 2.24 3.06
C PHE A 127 5.07 2.20 2.74
N VAL A 128 5.91 2.20 3.78
CA VAL A 128 7.37 2.11 3.64
C VAL A 128 7.79 0.64 3.47
N LEU A 129 7.25 -0.28 4.28
CA LEU A 129 7.55 -1.71 4.16
C LEU A 129 7.07 -2.30 2.82
N GLY A 130 5.99 -1.80 2.22
CA GLY A 130 5.47 -2.32 0.96
C GLY A 130 6.36 -2.10 -0.26
N ASP A 131 7.37 -1.24 -0.16
CA ASP A 131 8.42 -1.05 -1.19
C ASP A 131 9.66 -1.93 -0.93
N ASP A 132 9.79 -2.48 0.30
CA ASP A 132 10.97 -3.22 0.79
C ASP A 132 10.70 -4.73 0.99
N THR A 133 9.50 -5.24 0.69
CA THR A 133 9.22 -6.69 0.81
C THR A 133 9.96 -7.46 -0.30
N ASP A 134 11.19 -7.85 -0.01
CA ASP A 134 11.95 -8.89 -0.71
C ASP A 134 11.10 -10.18 -0.81
N PRO A 135 10.95 -10.80 -1.99
CA PRO A 135 10.37 -12.14 -2.10
C PRO A 135 11.35 -13.25 -1.72
N ASP A 136 12.52 -12.93 -1.18
CA ASP A 136 13.49 -13.92 -0.69
C ASP A 136 13.38 -14.05 0.83
N GLY A 137 12.17 -14.38 1.29
CA GLY A 137 11.97 -15.09 2.54
C GLY A 137 12.46 -16.52 2.34
N THR A 138 13.77 -16.69 2.21
CA THR A 138 14.41 -17.99 2.18
C THR A 138 14.10 -18.64 3.53
N ASP A 139 13.17 -19.59 3.52
CA ASP A 139 13.13 -20.70 4.45
C ASP A 139 14.52 -21.35 4.42
N SER A 140 15.42 -20.89 5.29
CA SER A 140 16.63 -21.61 5.67
C SER A 140 16.42 -22.13 7.09
N ASP A 141 15.34 -22.90 7.24
CA ASP A 141 15.31 -24.01 8.17
C ASP A 141 16.25 -25.09 7.58
N SER A 142 17.51 -25.08 8.00
CA SER A 142 18.41 -26.21 7.79
C SER A 142 19.04 -26.57 9.12
N THR A 143 18.26 -27.30 9.92
CA THR A 143 18.74 -28.42 10.73
C THR A 143 19.90 -29.16 10.08
N ASP A 144 20.92 -29.43 10.89
CA ASP A 144 21.81 -30.58 10.92
C ASP A 144 22.23 -31.20 9.58
N LEU A 145 23.53 -31.15 9.28
CA LEU A 145 24.23 -32.28 8.68
C LEU A 145 25.75 -32.16 8.91
N ASP A 146 26.22 -32.96 9.88
CA ASP A 146 27.57 -33.50 9.97
C ASP A 146 28.07 -33.97 8.61
N SER A 147 29.31 -33.62 8.25
CA SER A 147 30.15 -34.43 7.34
C SER A 147 31.63 -34.13 7.56
N ALA A 148 32.36 -35.20 7.85
CA ALA A 148 33.76 -35.30 8.23
C ALA A 148 34.80 -34.96 7.15
N ASP A 149 36.05 -34.81 7.63
CA ASP A 149 37.35 -35.09 7.00
C ASP A 149 37.83 -34.14 5.87
N SER A 150 39.08 -33.68 5.80
CA SER A 150 40.36 -34.22 6.34
C SER A 150 41.52 -33.20 6.19
N ASP A 151 42.44 -33.23 7.16
CA ASP A 151 43.91 -32.99 7.11
C ASP A 151 44.47 -31.63 6.62
N SER A 152 45.36 -30.94 7.35
CA SER A 152 46.62 -31.48 7.88
C SER A 152 47.36 -30.49 8.81
N ALA A 153 47.95 -31.07 9.86
CA ALA A 153 49.24 -30.79 10.53
C ALA A 153 49.65 -29.34 10.87
N ASP A 154 49.70 -29.01 12.16
CA ASP A 154 50.98 -28.94 12.88
C ASP A 154 50.80 -28.61 14.38
N GLY A 155 51.62 -29.24 15.23
CA GLY A 155 52.15 -28.56 16.42
C GLY A 155 51.56 -28.90 17.79
N ALA A 156 52.06 -29.99 18.36
CA ALA A 156 52.51 -30.08 19.75
C ALA A 156 51.49 -30.10 20.92
N ALA A 157 51.35 -31.31 21.45
CA ALA A 157 51.70 -31.69 22.83
C ALA A 157 50.67 -31.51 23.96
N SER A 158 50.33 -32.70 24.48
CA SER A 158 50.20 -33.06 25.90
C SER A 158 48.83 -32.91 26.56
N ALA A 159 48.24 -34.09 26.76
CA ALA A 159 47.18 -34.40 27.71
C ALA A 159 47.46 -33.83 29.12
N ASP A 160 46.41 -33.40 29.83
CA ASP A 160 45.85 -34.23 30.90
C ASP A 160 44.43 -33.75 31.29
N ALA A 161 43.59 -34.71 31.63
CA ALA A 161 42.17 -34.56 31.89
C ALA A 161 41.87 -34.70 33.38
N ALA A 162 41.15 -33.73 33.97
CA ALA A 162 40.30 -33.93 35.16
C ALA A 162 39.39 -32.70 35.34
N ARG A 163 38.13 -32.70 34.91
CA ARG A 163 36.94 -33.26 35.60
C ARG A 163 36.63 -32.58 36.95
N GLY A 164 35.81 -31.53 36.91
CA GLY A 164 35.09 -30.95 38.06
C GLY A 164 33.82 -30.26 37.56
N SER A 165 32.69 -30.96 37.47
CA SER A 165 31.68 -31.17 38.52
C SER A 165 30.76 -29.96 38.77
N ARG A 166 29.57 -30.06 38.16
CA ARG A 166 28.23 -29.76 38.71
C ARG A 166 27.93 -28.34 39.21
N THR A 167 27.13 -27.63 38.41
CA THR A 167 26.10 -26.68 38.85
C THR A 167 25.00 -27.38 39.67
N PRO A 168 24.46 -26.74 40.73
CA PRO A 168 23.25 -27.20 41.42
C PRO A 168 22.00 -26.48 40.86
N PRO A 169 20.84 -27.15 40.73
CA PRO A 169 19.56 -26.46 40.70
C PRO A 169 19.00 -26.27 42.12
N ARG A 170 18.13 -25.27 42.23
CA ARG A 170 17.42 -24.79 43.44
C ARG A 170 16.52 -25.84 44.08
#